data_AF-A0A1M6NIA8-F1
#
_entry.id   AF-A0A1M6NIA8-F1
#
_cell.length_a   1.000
_cell.length_b   1.000
_cell.length_c   1.000
_cell.angle_alpha   90.00
_cell.angle_beta   90.00
_cell.angle_gamma   90.00
#
_symmetry.space_group_name_H-M   'P 1'
#
loop_
_entity.id
_entity.type
_entity.pdbx_description
1 polymer ?
#
loop_
_entity_poly.entity_id
_entity_poly.type
_entity_poly.pdbx_seq_one_letter_code
_entity_poly.pdbx_strand_id
1 'polypeptide(L)'
;MSKIKLLLDVVSDMRSLADSIQAVADAMAGNEPVEAKEPTTPVKEPAPKKKEITLEEVRAKLAEKSQAGLTSQVREIIKKYGGSKLSEVDPTHYADMLKDAEVLGNE
;
A
#
# COMPACT_ATOMS: atom_id res chain seq x y z
N MET A 1 9.59 28.33 30.02
CA MET A 1 9.08 27.28 29.10
C MET A 1 10.15 26.22 28.95
N SER A 2 9.87 24.96 29.31
CA SER A 2 10.86 23.87 29.20
C SER A 2 10.95 23.38 27.75
N LYS A 3 12.12 22.91 27.31
CA LYS A 3 12.32 22.33 25.97
C LYS A 3 11.38 21.17 25.68
N ILE A 4 11.01 20.41 26.72
CA ILE A 4 10.05 19.31 26.65
C ILE A 4 8.65 19.81 26.31
N LYS A 5 8.26 20.98 26.82
CA LYS A 5 6.97 21.60 26.51
C LYS A 5 6.90 22.02 25.04
N LEU A 6 7.97 22.60 24.50
CA LEU A 6 8.04 22.94 23.07
C LEU A 6 7.90 21.71 22.17
N LEU A 7 8.53 20.59 22.53
CA LEU A 7 8.39 19.34 21.78
C LEU A 7 6.96 18.80 21.81
N LEU A 8 6.29 18.87 22.97
CA LEU A 8 4.88 18.47 23.08
C LEU A 8 3.96 19.38 22.25
N ASP A 9 4.19 20.68 22.28
CA ASP A 9 3.42 21.65 21.50
C ASP A 9 3.60 21.36 19.99
N VAL A 10 4.84 21.09 19.52
CA VAL A 10 5.11 20.68 18.13
C VAL A 10 4.42 19.36 17.75
N VAL A 11 4.43 18.36 18.62
CA VAL A 11 3.73 17.08 18.37
C VAL A 11 2.22 17.28 18.27
N SER A 12 1.65 18.18 19.08
CA SER A 12 0.24 18.54 19.01
C SER A 12 -0.09 19.21 17.68
N ASP A 13 0.71 20.19 17.27
CA ASP A 13 0.51 20.92 16.02
C ASP A 13 0.62 20.00 14.80
N MET A 14 1.56 19.03 14.81
CA MET A 14 1.68 18.04 13.73
C MET A 14 0.46 17.13 13.62
N ARG A 15 -0.18 16.76 14.74
CA ARG A 15 -1.42 15.97 14.72
C ARG A 15 -2.57 16.76 14.15
N SER A 16 -2.76 18.01 14.61
CA SER A 16 -3.80 18.90 14.07
C SER A 16 -3.61 19.19 12.58
N LEU A 17 -2.36 19.30 12.12
CA LEU A 17 -2.07 19.44 10.70
C LEU A 17 -2.42 18.16 9.92
N ALA A 18 -2.12 16.98 10.46
CA ALA A 18 -2.48 15.71 9.84
C ALA A 18 -4.01 15.56 9.70
N ASP A 19 -4.77 15.91 10.74
CA ASP A 19 -6.24 15.92 10.72
C ASP A 19 -6.78 16.88 9.64
N SER A 20 -6.15 18.06 9.50
CA SER A 20 -6.53 19.04 8.48
C SER A 20 -6.25 18.54 7.06
N ILE A 21 -5.13 17.86 6.84
CA ILE A 21 -4.79 17.26 5.55
C ILE A 21 -5.74 16.11 5.20
N GLN A 22 -6.09 15.28 6.18
CA GLN A 22 -7.06 14.20 6.02
C GLN A 22 -8.44 14.76 5.62
N ALA A 23 -8.92 15.80 6.30
CA ALA A 23 -10.18 16.45 5.96
C ALA A 23 -10.20 17.03 4.53
N VAL A 24 -9.07 17.60 4.07
CA VAL A 24 -8.94 18.10 2.69
C VAL A 24 -8.89 16.95 1.68
N ALA A 25 -8.20 15.85 2.01
CA ALA A 25 -8.14 14.66 1.17
C ALA A 25 -9.53 14.02 1.00
N ASP A 26 -10.28 13.90 2.10
CA ASP A 26 -11.64 13.38 2.12
C ASP A 26 -12.59 14.29 1.32
N ALA A 27 -12.44 15.62 1.45
CA ALA A 27 -13.21 16.58 0.67
C ALA A 27 -12.90 16.52 -0.84
N MET A 28 -11.64 16.28 -1.23
CA MET A 28 -11.25 16.13 -2.64
C MET A 28 -11.65 14.76 -3.21
N ALA A 29 -11.70 13.71 -2.39
CA ALA A 29 -12.06 12.35 -2.81
C ALA A 29 -13.56 12.21 -3.20
N GLY A 30 -14.37 13.25 -2.99
CA GLY A 30 -15.70 13.36 -3.60
C GLY A 30 -16.75 12.39 -3.08
N ASN A 31 -16.64 11.92 -1.83
CA ASN A 31 -17.66 11.08 -1.21
C ASN A 31 -18.18 11.73 0.08
N GLU A 32 -19.51 11.69 0.23
CA GLU A 32 -20.34 12.29 1.29
C GLU A 32 -19.76 12.23 2.72
N PRO A 33 -20.15 13.19 3.59
CA PRO A 33 -19.62 13.30 4.94
C PRO A 33 -19.95 12.05 5.76
N VAL A 34 -18.92 11.27 6.11
CA VAL A 34 -19.05 10.24 7.14
C VAL A 34 -18.90 10.94 8.49
N GLU A 35 -20.03 11.44 8.96
CA GLU A 35 -20.24 11.95 10.30
C GLU A 35 -19.77 10.93 11.34
N ALA A 36 -18.98 11.42 12.28
CA ALA A 36 -18.42 10.68 13.40
C ALA A 36 -19.49 9.85 14.13
N LYS A 37 -19.29 8.52 14.17
CA LYS A 37 -19.89 7.62 15.17
C LYS A 37 -18.93 6.50 15.52
N GLU A 38 -18.21 6.69 16.62
CA GLU A 38 -18.10 5.59 17.59
C GLU A 38 -19.47 5.46 18.32
N PRO A 39 -19.86 4.33 18.94
CA PRO A 39 -19.02 3.19 19.32
C PRO A 39 -19.63 1.80 18.99
N THR A 40 -18.84 0.76 19.26
CA THR A 40 -19.22 -0.67 19.38
C THR A 40 -19.34 -1.48 18.09
N THR A 41 -18.25 -2.18 17.77
CA THR A 41 -18.28 -3.61 17.39
C THR A 41 -16.82 -4.09 17.40
N PRO A 42 -16.49 -5.27 17.96
CA PRO A 42 -15.15 -5.81 17.91
C PRO A 42 -14.92 -6.37 16.51
N VAL A 43 -14.69 -5.47 15.53
CA VAL A 43 -14.23 -5.85 14.21
C VAL A 43 -12.73 -6.06 14.33
N LYS A 44 -12.35 -7.33 14.34
CA LYS A 44 -10.99 -7.87 14.16
C LYS A 44 -10.03 -6.85 13.59
N GLU A 45 -9.03 -6.46 14.39
CA GLU A 45 -7.81 -5.83 13.91
C GLU A 45 -7.33 -6.52 12.63
N PRO A 46 -7.17 -5.81 11.49
CA PRO A 46 -6.12 -6.21 10.58
C PRO A 46 -4.82 -5.88 11.30
N ALA A 47 -4.15 -6.92 11.77
CA ALA A 47 -2.83 -6.91 12.37
C ALA A 47 -1.90 -5.89 11.65
N PRO A 48 -0.97 -5.25 12.38
CA PRO A 48 -0.05 -4.27 11.81
C PRO A 48 0.67 -4.92 10.65
N LYS A 49 0.35 -4.50 9.43
CA LYS A 49 0.99 -5.00 8.21
C LYS A 49 2.46 -4.70 8.36
N LYS A 50 3.21 -5.75 8.69
CA LYS A 50 4.67 -5.80 8.56
C LYS A 50 5.03 -5.25 7.19
N LYS A 51 6.23 -4.69 7.11
CA LYS A 51 6.88 -4.23 5.88
C LYS A 51 7.09 -5.39 4.91
N GLU A 52 5.99 -5.98 4.46
CA GLU A 52 5.90 -6.95 3.40
C GLU A 52 5.67 -6.14 2.14
N ILE A 53 6.48 -6.40 1.14
CA ILE A 53 6.42 -5.78 -0.18
C ILE A 53 4.94 -5.65 -0.56
N THR A 54 4.49 -4.41 -0.79
CA THR A 54 3.07 -4.19 -1.01
C THR A 54 2.66 -4.79 -2.34
N LEU A 55 1.51 -5.48 -2.34
CA LEU A 55 0.93 -6.07 -3.54
C LEU A 55 0.79 -5.04 -4.68
N GLU A 56 0.62 -3.76 -4.32
CA GLU A 56 0.58 -2.63 -5.24
C GLU A 56 1.90 -2.39 -5.98
N GLU A 57 3.05 -2.37 -5.29
CA GLU A 57 4.35 -2.15 -5.96
C GLU A 57 4.65 -3.26 -6.97
N VAL A 58 4.38 -4.51 -6.59
CA VAL A 58 4.59 -5.66 -7.48
C VAL A 58 3.64 -5.60 -8.67
N ARG A 59 2.40 -5.18 -8.44
CA ARG A 59 1.42 -5.00 -9.51
C ARG A 59 1.82 -3.88 -10.45
N ALA A 60 2.34 -2.76 -9.94
CA ALA A 60 2.82 -1.66 -10.75
C ALA A 60 4.00 -2.09 -11.64
N LYS A 61 5.00 -2.77 -11.07
CA LYS A 61 6.16 -3.27 -11.83
C LYS A 61 5.80 -4.30 -12.88
N LEU A 62 4.97 -5.28 -12.54
CA LEU A 62 4.50 -6.27 -13.51
C LEU A 62 3.57 -5.66 -14.56
N ALA A 63 2.75 -4.66 -14.21
CA ALA A 63 1.93 -3.94 -15.16
C ALA A 63 2.78 -3.14 -16.15
N GLU A 64 3.85 -2.50 -15.69
CA GLU A 64 4.82 -1.79 -16.54
C GLU A 64 5.47 -2.74 -17.55
N LYS A 65 5.91 -3.92 -17.11
CA LYS A 65 6.45 -4.97 -18.00
C LYS A 65 5.40 -5.55 -18.93
N SER A 66 4.17 -5.73 -18.46
CA SER A 66 3.04 -6.16 -19.29
C SER A 66 2.67 -5.12 -20.35
N GLN A 67 2.74 -3.83 -20.03
CA GLN A 67 2.53 -2.74 -20.98
C GLN A 67 3.64 -2.67 -22.03
N ALA A 68 4.87 -3.07 -21.66
CA ALA A 68 5.97 -3.25 -22.60
C ALA A 68 5.80 -4.46 -23.56
N GLY A 69 4.66 -5.17 -23.51
CA GLY A 69 4.37 -6.32 -24.37
C GLY A 69 4.84 -7.67 -23.81
N LEU A 70 5.42 -7.70 -22.61
CA LEU A 70 5.92 -8.90 -21.94
C LEU A 70 4.82 -9.59 -21.10
N THR A 71 3.55 -9.33 -21.41
CA THR A 71 2.36 -9.81 -20.70
C THR A 71 2.35 -11.34 -20.54
N SER A 72 2.79 -12.07 -21.56
CA SER A 72 2.89 -13.53 -21.53
C SER A 72 3.91 -14.01 -20.50
N GLN A 73 5.08 -13.37 -20.45
CA GLN A 73 6.14 -13.73 -19.52
C GLN A 73 5.79 -13.36 -18.08
N VAL A 74 5.16 -12.20 -17.87
CA VAL A 74 4.57 -11.79 -16.59
C VAL A 74 3.57 -12.84 -16.09
N ARG A 75 2.72 -13.36 -16.98
CA ARG A 75 1.73 -14.38 -16.63
C ARG A 75 2.37 -15.73 -16.27
N GLU A 76 3.42 -16.11 -16.99
CA GLU A 76 4.21 -17.31 -16.68
C GLU A 76 4.91 -17.21 -15.32
N ILE A 77 5.44 -16.04 -14.96
CA ILE A 77 5.99 -15.78 -13.62
C ILE A 77 4.93 -15.97 -12.54
N ILE A 78 3.76 -15.34 -12.69
CA ILE A 78 2.68 -15.44 -11.69
C ILE A 78 2.26 -16.91 -11.51
N LYS A 79 2.20 -17.67 -12.61
CA LYS A 79 1.88 -19.10 -12.62
C LYS A 79 3.00 -19.96 -12.01
N LYS A 80 4.27 -19.61 -12.22
CA LYS A 80 5.46 -20.25 -11.62
C LYS A 80 5.45 -20.13 -10.10
N TYR A 81 4.99 -19.00 -9.57
CA TYR A 81 4.81 -18.77 -8.14
C TYR A 81 3.45 -19.24 -7.60
N GLY A 82 2.68 -19.99 -8.39
CA GLY A 82 1.50 -20.72 -7.93
C GLY A 82 0.16 -19.97 -7.95
N GLY A 83 0.12 -18.73 -8.44
CA GLY A 83 -1.11 -17.94 -8.54
C GLY A 83 -1.68 -17.92 -9.96
N SER A 84 -3.00 -17.79 -10.09
CA SER A 84 -3.63 -17.36 -11.36
C SER A 84 -3.55 -15.84 -11.51
N LYS A 85 -3.38 -15.13 -10.38
CA LYS A 85 -3.32 -13.68 -10.26
C LYS A 85 -2.32 -13.30 -9.17
N LEU A 86 -1.78 -12.08 -9.24
CA LEU A 86 -0.86 -11.54 -8.24
C LEU A 86 -1.42 -11.59 -6.82
N SER A 87 -2.73 -11.44 -6.69
CA SER A 87 -3.46 -11.48 -5.42
C SER A 87 -3.53 -12.87 -4.78
N GLU A 88 -3.21 -13.93 -5.53
CA GLU A 88 -3.18 -15.32 -5.05
C GLU A 88 -1.75 -15.79 -4.73
N VAL A 89 -0.73 -15.02 -5.13
CA VAL A 89 0.66 -15.33 -4.82
C VAL A 89 0.97 -14.86 -3.41
N ASP A 90 1.65 -15.69 -2.62
CA ASP A 90 2.05 -15.36 -1.26
C ASP A 90 3.02 -14.16 -1.22
N PRO A 91 2.89 -13.25 -0.24
CA PRO A 91 3.79 -12.09 -0.10
C PRO A 91 5.27 -12.45 0.01
N THR A 92 5.58 -13.66 0.48
CA THR A 92 6.95 -14.19 0.55
C THR A 92 7.58 -14.40 -0.83
N HIS A 93 6.77 -14.61 -1.86
CA HIS A 93 7.21 -14.81 -3.25
C HIS A 93 7.24 -13.52 -4.06
N TYR A 94 6.70 -12.40 -3.53
CA TYR A 94 6.72 -11.11 -4.21
C TYR A 94 8.13 -10.59 -4.47
N ALA A 95 9.07 -10.83 -3.55
CA ALA A 95 10.46 -10.42 -3.73
C ALA A 95 11.12 -11.10 -4.94
N ASP A 96 10.90 -12.40 -5.11
CA ASP A 96 11.50 -13.17 -6.20
C ASP A 96 10.75 -12.97 -7.52
N MET A 97 9.43 -12.81 -7.47
CA MET A 97 8.62 -12.44 -8.63
C MET A 97 9.01 -11.05 -9.17
N LEU A 98 9.31 -10.09 -8.30
CA LEU A 98 9.74 -8.75 -8.70
C LEU A 98 11.12 -8.79 -9.36
N LYS A 99 12.05 -9.61 -8.84
CA LYS A 99 13.35 -9.84 -9.50
C LYS A 99 13.19 -10.51 -10.87
N ASP A 100 12.40 -11.57 -10.97
CA ASP A 100 12.14 -12.23 -12.26
C ASP A 100 11.52 -11.24 -13.26
N ALA A 101 10.60 -10.38 -12.80
CA ALA A 101 9.99 -9.34 -13.61
C ALA A 101 10.96 -8.23 -14.05
N GLU A 102 11.91 -7.84 -13.21
CA GLU A 102 12.94 -6.86 -13.55
C GLU A 102 13.86 -7.39 -14.65
N VAL A 103 14.20 -8.68 -14.61
CA VAL A 103 15.01 -9.38 -15.63
C VAL A 103 14.25 -9.50 -16.96
N LEU A 104 12.92 -9.66 -16.95
CA LEU A 104 12.13 -9.66 -18.17
C LEU A 104 12.25 -8.31 -18.90
N GLY A 105 12.77 -8.31 -20.13
CA GLY A 105 12.96 -7.12 -20.95
C GLY A 105 14.33 -6.43 -20.81
N ASN A 106 15.28 -7.05 -20.09
CA ASN A 106 16.71 -6.70 -20.18
C ASN A 106 17.48 -7.61 -21.18
N GLU A 107 16.77 -8.29 -22.07
CA GLU A 107 17.35 -8.95 -23.26
C GLU A 107 17.18 -8.10 -24.52
#